data_AF-A0A7S6S8A0-F1
#
_entry.id   AF-A0A7S6S8A0-F1
#
_cell.length_a   1.000
_cell.length_b   1.000
_cell.length_c   1.000
_cell.angle_alpha   90.00
_cell.angle_beta   90.00
_cell.angle_gamma   90.00
#
_symmetry.space_group_name_H-M   'P 1'
#
loop_
_entity.id
_entity.type
_entity.pdbx_description
1 polymer ?
#
loop_
_entity_poly.entity_id
_entity_poly.type
_entity_poly.pdbx_seq_one_letter_code
_entity_poly.pdbx_strand_id
1 'polypeptide(L)'
;MTDNSQIKINGAIARENPHGMLREPTFSGVLSFMRRNYSKDIAGAELVISGVPLDLAVSYRSGARFGPQGIRLASAEVASLKPYPWGFDPFENLAVIDFGDCYLDVHNPMTIHEAIADHARHILASGARMLTFGGDHYISYPLLKAHAEKFGAPLALIHFDAHSDTWPDNSPSSLNHGSMFYKAVQDGLIDPRHSVQIGIRTWNDDFMGIHVLDATWVHRHGSDAVIAEVERIVGDRPAYFTFDIDCLDPAYAPGTGTPVCGGLTTAQALAIIRGFTAINLIGMDIVEVSPPYDHSQITALAAAHIACDLICLLAKRKADGLL
;
A
#
# COMPACT_ATOMS: atom_id res chain seq x y z
N MET A 1 -17.28 -10.67 -26.02
CA MET A 1 -16.31 -9.76 -25.39
C MET A 1 -15.91 -8.75 -26.44
N THR A 2 -16.19 -7.48 -26.19
CA THR A 2 -15.76 -6.36 -27.02
C THR A 2 -14.24 -6.32 -27.05
N ASP A 3 -13.68 -6.22 -28.25
CA ASP A 3 -12.25 -6.23 -28.48
C ASP A 3 -11.66 -4.85 -28.17
N ASN A 4 -10.83 -4.76 -27.13
CA ASN A 4 -10.14 -3.53 -26.73
C ASN A 4 -9.07 -3.08 -27.77
N SER A 5 -8.80 -3.85 -28.84
CA SER A 5 -7.75 -3.59 -29.83
C SER A 5 -7.83 -2.22 -30.54
N GLN A 6 -9.02 -1.61 -30.58
CA GLN A 6 -9.23 -0.31 -31.23
C GLN A 6 -8.87 0.88 -30.34
N ILE A 7 -8.72 0.66 -29.03
CA ILE A 7 -8.41 1.72 -28.07
C ILE A 7 -6.92 2.00 -28.11
N LYS A 8 -6.55 3.21 -28.51
CA LYS A 8 -5.13 3.63 -28.63
C LYS A 8 -4.65 4.54 -27.49
N ILE A 9 -5.59 5.15 -26.77
CA ILE A 9 -5.34 6.08 -25.66
C ILE A 9 -6.60 6.14 -24.78
N ASN A 10 -6.45 6.57 -23.52
CA ASN A 10 -7.53 6.74 -22.55
C ASN A 10 -8.24 5.43 -22.21
N GLY A 11 -7.52 4.32 -22.18
CA GLY A 11 -8.08 3.01 -21.87
C GLY A 11 -8.72 2.95 -20.48
N ALA A 12 -8.25 3.77 -19.55
CA ALA A 12 -8.83 3.91 -18.22
C ALA A 12 -10.34 4.25 -18.23
N ILE A 13 -10.86 4.92 -19.27
CA ILE A 13 -12.28 5.27 -19.37
C ILE A 13 -12.96 4.67 -20.59
N ALA A 14 -12.19 4.23 -21.59
CA ALA A 14 -12.72 3.71 -22.85
C ALA A 14 -12.88 2.19 -22.87
N ARG A 15 -12.17 1.44 -22.02
CA ARG A 15 -12.26 -0.03 -21.99
C ARG A 15 -13.56 -0.47 -21.33
N GLU A 16 -14.22 -1.46 -21.90
CA GLU A 16 -15.44 -2.05 -21.31
C GLU A 16 -15.13 -3.16 -20.31
N ASN A 17 -13.94 -3.78 -20.40
CA ASN A 17 -13.55 -4.93 -19.60
C ASN A 17 -12.28 -4.62 -18.77
N PRO A 18 -12.23 -4.94 -17.47
CA PRO A 18 -11.08 -4.70 -16.60
C PRO A 18 -9.98 -5.77 -16.73
N HIS A 19 -9.81 -6.42 -17.89
CA HIS A 19 -8.73 -7.40 -18.12
C HIS A 19 -7.72 -6.93 -19.16
N GLY A 20 -6.48 -7.36 -18.96
CA GLY A 20 -5.31 -7.08 -19.81
C GLY A 20 -4.73 -5.66 -19.66
N MET A 21 -3.49 -5.52 -20.08
CA MET A 21 -2.78 -4.25 -20.27
C MET A 21 -3.10 -3.65 -21.63
N LEU A 22 -3.02 -2.33 -21.71
CA LEU A 22 -3.07 -1.59 -22.97
C LEU A 22 -1.83 -0.71 -23.05
N ARG A 23 -1.17 -0.72 -24.21
CA ARG A 23 -0.09 0.21 -24.48
C ARG A 23 -0.67 1.57 -24.86
N GLU A 24 -0.26 2.59 -24.13
CA GLU A 24 -0.56 3.99 -24.41
C GLU A 24 0.77 4.77 -24.46
N PRO A 25 0.87 5.88 -25.21
CA PRO A 25 2.05 6.73 -25.12
C PRO A 25 2.23 7.20 -23.66
N THR A 26 3.31 6.79 -23.00
CA THR A 26 3.51 6.92 -21.55
C THR A 26 3.21 8.32 -21.03
N PHE A 27 3.63 9.34 -21.78
CA PHE A 27 3.51 10.76 -21.42
C PHE A 27 2.10 11.36 -21.58
N SER A 28 1.10 10.55 -21.92
CA SER A 28 -0.26 11.00 -22.23
C SER A 28 -1.34 10.10 -21.64
N GLY A 29 -2.60 10.33 -22.01
CA GLY A 29 -3.74 9.51 -21.62
C GLY A 29 -4.25 9.78 -20.21
N VAL A 30 -5.46 9.31 -19.91
CA VAL A 30 -6.04 9.39 -18.55
C VAL A 30 -5.18 8.60 -17.55
N LEU A 31 -4.88 9.22 -16.41
CA LEU A 31 -3.96 8.72 -15.38
C LEU A 31 -4.73 8.08 -14.22
N SER A 32 -5.36 6.94 -14.47
CA SER A 32 -5.61 5.96 -13.40
C SER A 32 -4.35 5.16 -13.13
N PHE A 33 -4.28 4.50 -11.97
CA PHE A 33 -3.16 3.63 -11.65
C PHE A 33 -3.00 2.52 -12.69
N MET A 34 -1.79 2.37 -13.23
CA MET A 34 -1.45 1.43 -14.30
C MET A 34 -2.47 1.36 -15.46
N ARG A 35 -3.14 2.50 -15.74
CA ARG A 35 -4.18 2.62 -16.77
C ARG A 35 -5.36 1.65 -16.57
N ARG A 36 -5.68 1.30 -15.31
CA ARG A 36 -6.86 0.49 -14.97
C ARG A 36 -8.16 1.26 -15.21
N ASN A 37 -9.26 0.54 -15.37
CA ASN A 37 -10.57 1.18 -15.54
C ASN A 37 -10.90 2.07 -14.34
N TYR A 38 -11.20 3.34 -14.58
CA TYR A 38 -11.81 4.21 -13.59
C TYR A 38 -13.29 3.83 -13.45
N SER A 39 -13.68 3.33 -12.28
CA SER A 39 -15.06 2.89 -12.05
C SER A 39 -15.45 3.04 -10.59
N LYS A 40 -16.69 3.50 -10.35
CA LYS A 40 -17.36 3.40 -9.05
C LYS A 40 -18.20 2.13 -8.91
N ASP A 41 -18.43 1.41 -10.01
CA ASP A 41 -18.99 0.07 -9.97
C ASP A 41 -17.86 -0.93 -9.67
N ILE A 42 -17.99 -1.60 -8.53
CA ILE A 42 -17.03 -2.57 -7.99
C ILE A 42 -17.47 -4.02 -8.26
N ALA A 43 -18.61 -4.23 -8.92
CA ALA A 43 -19.12 -5.57 -9.21
C ALA A 43 -18.12 -6.35 -10.09
N GLY A 44 -17.69 -7.52 -9.60
CA GLY A 44 -16.75 -8.38 -10.31
C GLY A 44 -15.28 -7.92 -10.26
N ALA A 45 -14.96 -6.81 -9.58
CA ALA A 45 -13.59 -6.47 -9.27
C ALA A 45 -13.03 -7.42 -8.20
N GLU A 46 -11.78 -7.83 -8.36
CA GLU A 46 -11.08 -8.69 -7.39
C GLU A 46 -10.06 -7.91 -6.57
N LEU A 47 -9.55 -6.83 -7.15
CA LEU A 47 -8.75 -5.82 -6.47
C LEU A 47 -9.27 -4.44 -6.82
N VAL A 48 -9.50 -3.64 -5.79
CA VAL A 48 -9.88 -2.24 -5.92
C VAL A 48 -8.71 -1.38 -5.45
N ILE A 49 -8.24 -0.53 -6.35
CA ILE A 49 -7.26 0.50 -6.04
C ILE A 49 -8.02 1.76 -5.65
N SER A 50 -7.62 2.41 -4.55
CA SER A 50 -8.21 3.69 -4.17
C SER A 50 -7.22 4.58 -3.43
N GLY A 51 -7.40 5.90 -3.50
CA GLY A 51 -6.59 6.86 -2.74
C GLY A 51 -7.29 7.32 -1.45
N VAL A 52 -6.53 7.61 -0.40
CA VAL A 52 -7.00 8.33 0.80
C VAL A 52 -6.10 9.55 1.00
N PRO A 53 -6.46 10.73 0.43
CA PRO A 53 -5.59 11.91 0.38
C PRO A 53 -5.58 12.69 1.71
N LEU A 54 -5.02 12.09 2.76
CA LEU A 54 -4.90 12.66 4.11
C LEU A 54 -3.46 13.12 4.39
N ASP A 55 -3.27 14.25 5.05
CA ASP A 55 -1.98 14.59 5.68
C ASP A 55 -2.17 15.46 6.94
N LEU A 56 -3.33 15.34 7.58
CA LEU A 56 -3.67 16.10 8.79
C LEU A 56 -3.09 15.45 10.06
N ALA A 57 -2.60 14.21 9.97
CA ALA A 57 -2.03 13.46 11.08
C ALA A 57 -0.50 13.55 11.15
N VAL A 58 0.13 14.24 10.19
CA VAL A 58 1.60 14.36 10.10
C VAL A 58 2.18 15.15 11.26
N SER A 59 3.38 14.75 11.69
CA SER A 59 4.12 15.42 12.77
C SER A 59 5.20 16.40 12.30
N TYR A 60 5.66 16.29 11.04
CA TYR A 60 6.73 17.13 10.49
C TYR A 60 6.34 17.91 9.22
N ARG A 61 6.41 17.28 8.04
CA ARG A 61 6.11 17.93 6.76
C ARG A 61 4.80 17.39 6.19
N SER A 62 3.88 18.29 5.84
CA SER A 62 2.67 17.94 5.07
C SER A 62 2.97 17.78 3.58
N GLY A 63 2.02 17.27 2.81
CA GLY A 63 2.12 17.04 1.37
C GLY A 63 1.69 15.66 0.92
N ALA A 64 1.56 14.70 1.85
CA ALA A 64 1.11 13.34 1.57
C ALA A 64 -0.31 13.29 0.99
N ARG A 65 -1.15 14.31 1.20
CA ARG A 65 -2.47 14.42 0.55
C ARG A 65 -2.42 14.35 -0.98
N PHE A 66 -1.27 14.66 -1.60
CA PHE A 66 -1.06 14.57 -3.04
C PHE A 66 -0.48 13.22 -3.48
N GLY A 67 -0.12 12.35 -2.54
CA GLY A 67 0.45 11.02 -2.76
C GLY A 67 -0.32 10.16 -3.76
N PRO A 68 -1.65 9.98 -3.63
CA PRO A 68 -2.41 9.13 -4.55
C PRO A 68 -2.33 9.62 -6.00
N GLN A 69 -2.31 10.94 -6.22
CA GLN A 69 -2.16 11.52 -7.55
C GLN A 69 -0.74 11.33 -8.10
N GLY A 70 0.27 11.52 -7.25
CA GLY A 70 1.68 11.29 -7.60
C GLY A 70 1.94 9.85 -8.03
N ILE A 71 1.44 8.88 -7.26
CA ILE A 71 1.60 7.45 -7.54
C ILE A 71 0.90 7.07 -8.86
N ARG A 72 -0.33 7.55 -9.10
CA ARG A 72 -1.02 7.32 -10.38
C ARG A 72 -0.24 7.87 -11.56
N LEU A 73 0.27 9.09 -11.45
CA LEU A 73 1.09 9.73 -12.50
C LEU A 73 2.35 8.90 -12.80
N ALA A 74 3.10 8.51 -11.77
CA ALA A 74 4.34 7.73 -11.93
C ALA A 74 4.09 6.31 -12.48
N SER A 75 2.92 5.72 -12.22
CA SER A 75 2.55 4.39 -12.71
C SER A 75 2.40 4.28 -14.24
N ALA A 76 2.35 5.42 -14.95
CA ALA A 76 2.28 5.46 -16.40
C ALA A 76 3.41 4.65 -17.08
N GLU A 77 4.64 4.79 -16.59
CA GLU A 77 5.80 4.07 -17.12
C GLU A 77 5.74 2.58 -16.75
N VAL A 78 5.32 2.28 -15.53
CA VAL A 78 5.16 0.90 -15.03
C VAL A 78 4.12 0.11 -15.86
N ALA A 79 3.13 0.80 -16.44
CA ALA A 79 2.11 0.18 -17.29
C ALA A 79 2.56 -0.09 -18.74
N SER A 80 3.75 0.35 -19.16
CA SER A 80 4.18 0.27 -20.56
C SER A 80 4.56 -1.15 -21.01
N LEU A 81 4.97 -2.00 -20.06
CA LEU A 81 5.53 -3.33 -20.30
C LEU A 81 5.01 -4.33 -19.26
N LYS A 82 5.17 -5.62 -19.57
CA LYS A 82 4.96 -6.67 -18.56
C LYS A 82 5.92 -6.44 -17.39
N PRO A 83 5.43 -6.50 -16.14
CA PRO A 83 6.29 -6.31 -14.96
C PRO A 83 7.46 -7.31 -14.93
N TYR A 84 8.64 -6.82 -14.55
CA TYR A 84 9.85 -7.63 -14.39
C TYR A 84 10.12 -7.92 -12.91
N PRO A 85 10.55 -9.13 -12.52
CA PRO A 85 10.88 -10.29 -13.37
C PRO A 85 9.68 -11.19 -13.70
N TRP A 86 8.46 -10.79 -13.33
CA TRP A 86 7.24 -11.59 -13.44
C TRP A 86 6.96 -12.14 -14.85
N GLY A 87 7.15 -11.33 -15.89
CA GLY A 87 7.05 -11.77 -17.29
C GLY A 87 5.63 -12.10 -17.76
N PHE A 88 4.60 -11.80 -16.96
CA PHE A 88 3.19 -11.95 -17.31
C PHE A 88 2.42 -10.63 -17.17
N ASP A 89 1.25 -10.55 -17.79
CA ASP A 89 0.30 -9.45 -17.57
C ASP A 89 -0.59 -9.82 -16.37
N PRO A 90 -0.49 -9.11 -15.22
CA PRO A 90 -1.27 -9.47 -14.05
C PRO A 90 -2.78 -9.30 -14.26
N PHE A 91 -3.19 -8.45 -15.19
CA PHE A 91 -4.59 -8.11 -15.43
C PHE A 91 -5.28 -9.09 -16.38
N GLU A 92 -4.55 -10.00 -17.04
CA GLU A 92 -5.19 -11.11 -17.78
C GLU A 92 -5.99 -12.00 -16.82
N ASN A 93 -5.45 -12.22 -15.61
CA ASN A 93 -6.05 -13.13 -14.64
C ASN A 93 -6.65 -12.44 -13.42
N LEU A 94 -6.34 -11.16 -13.15
CA LEU A 94 -6.88 -10.41 -12.01
C LEU A 94 -7.71 -9.21 -12.48
N ALA A 95 -8.98 -9.15 -12.11
CA ALA A 95 -9.85 -8.01 -12.42
C ALA A 95 -9.53 -6.84 -11.46
N VAL A 96 -8.85 -5.82 -11.98
CA VAL A 96 -8.41 -4.65 -11.20
C VAL A 96 -9.01 -3.36 -11.75
N ILE A 97 -9.58 -2.55 -10.86
CA ILE A 97 -10.10 -1.21 -11.15
C ILE A 97 -9.41 -0.14 -10.30
N ASP A 98 -9.43 1.10 -10.78
CA ASP A 98 -9.13 2.30 -9.97
C ASP A 98 -10.45 2.96 -9.59
N PHE A 99 -10.75 3.00 -8.29
CA PHE A 99 -11.97 3.56 -7.74
C PHE A 99 -11.91 5.09 -7.62
N GLY A 100 -10.77 5.71 -7.90
CA GLY A 100 -10.52 7.08 -7.49
C GLY A 100 -10.26 7.16 -5.98
N ASP A 101 -10.77 8.19 -5.32
CA ASP A 101 -10.39 8.47 -3.93
C ASP A 101 -11.56 8.35 -2.96
N CYS A 102 -11.22 8.06 -1.71
CA CYS A 102 -12.07 8.24 -0.53
C CYS A 102 -12.30 9.75 -0.33
N TYR A 103 -13.57 10.14 -0.24
CA TYR A 103 -13.92 11.53 0.06
C TYR A 103 -13.74 11.81 1.56
N LEU A 104 -13.06 12.90 1.88
CA LEU A 104 -12.83 13.35 3.25
C LEU A 104 -13.36 14.78 3.42
N ASP A 105 -14.17 15.01 4.46
CA ASP A 105 -14.47 16.38 4.92
C ASP A 105 -13.32 16.89 5.78
N VAL A 106 -12.28 17.40 5.12
CA VAL A 106 -11.06 17.90 5.78
C VAL A 106 -11.30 19.11 6.67
N HIS A 107 -12.47 19.75 6.58
CA HIS A 107 -12.86 20.87 7.45
C HIS A 107 -13.57 20.39 8.71
N ASN A 108 -13.93 19.12 8.78
CA ASN A 108 -14.48 18.45 9.96
C ASN A 108 -13.66 17.19 10.29
N PRO A 109 -12.43 17.34 10.81
CA PRO A 109 -11.44 16.26 10.90
C PRO A 109 -11.89 15.06 11.75
N MET A 110 -12.84 15.27 12.67
CA MET A 110 -13.42 14.19 13.47
C MET A 110 -14.20 13.16 12.65
N THR A 111 -14.60 13.50 11.42
CA THR A 111 -15.33 12.59 10.52
C THR A 111 -14.40 11.66 9.73
N ILE A 112 -13.10 11.98 9.66
CA ILE A 112 -12.15 11.34 8.75
C ILE A 112 -11.97 9.85 9.06
N HIS A 113 -11.83 9.50 10.34
CA HIS A 113 -11.66 8.11 10.75
C HIS A 113 -12.79 7.22 10.24
N GLU A 114 -14.04 7.63 10.49
CA GLU A 114 -15.20 6.83 10.10
C GLU A 114 -15.40 6.84 8.58
N ALA A 115 -15.12 7.96 7.89
CA ALA A 115 -15.18 8.03 6.43
C ALA A 115 -14.22 7.04 5.75
N ILE A 116 -13.00 6.87 6.28
CA ILE A 116 -12.03 5.90 5.76
C ILE A 116 -12.50 4.46 6.07
N ALA A 117 -13.02 4.21 7.27
CA ALA A 117 -13.56 2.90 7.64
C ALA A 117 -14.79 2.53 6.79
N ASP A 118 -15.71 3.46 6.54
CA ASP A 118 -16.87 3.33 5.65
C ASP A 118 -16.45 2.99 4.22
N HIS A 119 -15.46 3.71 3.70
CA HIS A 119 -14.89 3.48 2.37
C HIS A 119 -14.33 2.07 2.24
N ALA A 120 -13.56 1.61 3.22
CA ALA A 120 -13.04 0.25 3.24
C ALA A 120 -14.15 -0.81 3.38
N ARG A 121 -15.11 -0.61 4.29
CA ARG A 121 -16.27 -1.50 4.46
C ARG A 121 -17.05 -1.65 3.16
N HIS A 122 -17.28 -0.56 2.44
CA HIS A 122 -17.97 -0.57 1.14
C HIS A 122 -17.24 -1.46 0.12
N ILE A 123 -15.93 -1.30 -0.02
CA ILE A 123 -15.13 -2.09 -0.96
C ILE A 123 -15.08 -3.57 -0.53
N LEU A 124 -14.78 -3.85 0.73
CA LEU A 124 -14.67 -5.22 1.26
C LEU A 124 -15.99 -5.99 1.24
N ALA A 125 -17.13 -5.29 1.25
CA ALA A 125 -18.45 -5.91 1.09
C ALA A 125 -18.63 -6.59 -0.28
N SER A 126 -17.96 -6.09 -1.33
CA SER A 126 -17.96 -6.73 -2.65
C SER A 126 -17.18 -8.04 -2.74
N GLY A 127 -16.32 -8.30 -1.75
CA GLY A 127 -15.37 -9.42 -1.78
C GLY A 127 -14.03 -9.08 -2.43
N ALA A 128 -13.88 -7.90 -3.04
CA ALA A 128 -12.60 -7.43 -3.53
C ALA A 128 -11.60 -7.16 -2.40
N ARG A 129 -10.31 -7.34 -2.70
CA ARG A 129 -9.21 -6.86 -1.85
C ARG A 129 -8.96 -5.38 -2.11
N MET A 130 -8.28 -4.71 -1.18
CA MET A 130 -7.92 -3.30 -1.28
C MET A 130 -6.42 -3.13 -1.49
N LEU A 131 -6.05 -2.29 -2.46
CA LEU A 131 -4.73 -1.67 -2.53
C LEU A 131 -4.92 -0.15 -2.41
N THR A 132 -4.60 0.39 -1.24
CA THR A 132 -4.86 1.81 -0.93
C THR A 132 -3.59 2.63 -1.11
N PHE A 133 -3.69 3.76 -1.79
CA PHE A 133 -2.63 4.76 -1.81
C PHE A 133 -2.95 5.81 -0.78
N GLY A 134 -2.05 5.99 0.17
CA GLY A 134 -2.22 7.00 1.18
C GLY A 134 -1.83 8.38 0.71
N GLY A 135 -2.28 9.32 1.54
CA GLY A 135 -1.33 10.21 2.16
C GLY A 135 -0.76 9.59 3.44
N ASP A 136 -0.86 10.29 4.57
CA ASP A 136 -0.15 9.94 5.80
C ASP A 136 -0.53 8.56 6.37
N HIS A 137 0.35 8.00 7.20
CA HIS A 137 0.23 6.61 7.67
C HIS A 137 -0.97 6.39 8.62
N TYR A 138 -1.61 7.46 9.13
CA TYR A 138 -2.78 7.30 10.00
C TYR A 138 -3.91 6.52 9.32
N ILE A 139 -4.02 6.61 7.98
CA ILE A 139 -5.10 5.97 7.22
C ILE A 139 -5.17 4.46 7.45
N SER A 140 -4.04 3.81 7.77
CA SER A 140 -3.97 2.36 7.94
C SER A 140 -4.79 1.89 9.14
N TYR A 141 -4.99 2.73 10.16
CA TYR A 141 -5.77 2.35 11.34
C TYR A 141 -7.27 2.15 11.06
N PRO A 142 -8.01 3.11 10.48
CA PRO A 142 -9.40 2.85 10.06
C PRO A 142 -9.50 1.80 8.95
N LEU A 143 -8.48 1.64 8.09
CA LEU A 143 -8.44 0.52 7.13
C LEU A 143 -8.35 -0.83 7.85
N LEU A 144 -7.44 -0.98 8.82
CA LEU A 144 -7.28 -2.19 9.64
C LEU A 144 -8.56 -2.54 10.39
N LYS A 145 -9.28 -1.55 10.92
CA LYS A 145 -10.57 -1.76 11.59
C LYS A 145 -11.58 -2.44 10.66
N ALA A 146 -11.77 -1.92 9.45
CA ALA A 146 -12.65 -2.53 8.46
C ALA A 146 -12.18 -3.92 7.99
N HIS A 147 -10.86 -4.14 7.88
CA HIS A 147 -10.31 -5.45 7.53
C HIS A 147 -10.52 -6.46 8.65
N ALA A 148 -10.32 -6.08 9.91
CA ALA A 148 -10.54 -6.93 11.07
C ALA A 148 -12.02 -7.33 11.21
N GLU A 149 -12.95 -6.43 10.89
CA GLU A 149 -14.40 -6.74 10.82
C GLU A 149 -14.72 -7.78 9.74
N LYS A 150 -14.04 -7.73 8.59
CA LYS A 150 -14.27 -8.65 7.46
C LYS A 150 -13.59 -10.00 7.63
N PHE A 151 -12.34 -10.02 8.09
CA PHE A 151 -11.45 -11.19 8.08
C PHE A 151 -11.22 -11.79 9.48
N GLY A 152 -11.74 -11.13 10.52
CA GLY A 152 -11.54 -11.51 11.91
C GLY A 152 -10.31 -10.85 12.54
N ALA A 153 -10.43 -10.53 13.82
CA ALA A 153 -9.32 -10.01 14.63
C ALA A 153 -8.73 -11.11 15.52
N PRO A 154 -7.44 -11.05 15.87
CA PRO A 154 -6.44 -10.09 15.39
C PRO A 154 -5.84 -10.50 14.03
N LEU A 155 -5.42 -9.51 13.24
CA LEU A 155 -4.68 -9.66 11.99
C LEU A 155 -3.17 -9.80 12.23
N ALA A 156 -2.45 -10.34 11.25
CA ALA A 156 -1.00 -10.16 11.15
C ALA A 156 -0.71 -8.84 10.43
N LEU A 157 0.29 -8.08 10.88
CA LEU A 157 0.75 -6.86 10.22
C LEU A 157 2.15 -7.06 9.63
N ILE A 158 2.32 -6.78 8.35
CA ILE A 158 3.63 -6.65 7.70
C ILE A 158 3.84 -5.17 7.42
N HIS A 159 4.81 -4.57 8.10
CA HIS A 159 4.95 -3.12 8.16
C HIS A 159 6.37 -2.71 7.73
N PHE A 160 6.48 -2.06 6.56
CA PHE A 160 7.74 -1.49 6.08
C PHE A 160 7.79 0.00 6.43
N ASP A 161 8.76 0.43 7.24
CA ASP A 161 8.83 1.82 7.74
C ASP A 161 10.19 2.13 8.39
N ALA A 162 10.56 3.40 8.48
CA ALA A 162 11.63 3.86 9.38
C ALA A 162 11.16 3.95 10.85
N HIS A 163 9.85 4.05 11.07
CA HIS A 163 9.14 4.37 12.31
C HIS A 163 8.31 3.21 12.82
N SER A 164 8.23 3.10 14.14
CA SER A 164 7.47 2.00 14.75
C SER A 164 5.97 2.27 14.78
N ASP A 165 5.56 3.55 14.72
CA ASP A 165 4.20 4.08 14.85
C ASP A 165 3.36 3.47 15.99
N THR A 166 4.08 3.03 17.02
CA THR A 166 3.57 2.41 18.23
C THR A 166 3.90 3.24 19.47
N TRP A 167 4.23 4.52 19.29
CA TRP A 167 4.43 5.41 20.44
C TRP A 167 3.12 5.55 21.23
N PRO A 168 3.17 5.46 22.58
CA PRO A 168 1.96 5.48 23.39
C PRO A 168 1.11 6.73 23.19
N ASP A 169 -0.17 6.52 22.93
CA ASP A 169 -1.16 7.59 22.81
C ASP A 169 -2.49 7.16 23.41
N ASN A 170 -2.78 7.70 24.60
CA ASN A 170 -4.00 7.40 25.35
C ASN A 170 -5.18 8.31 24.96
N SER A 171 -5.07 9.08 23.87
CA SER A 171 -6.15 9.88 23.31
C SER A 171 -6.76 9.15 22.11
N PRO A 172 -7.89 8.43 22.28
CA PRO A 172 -8.47 7.63 21.19
C PRO A 172 -8.77 8.47 19.95
N SER A 173 -9.24 9.71 20.16
CA SER A 173 -9.61 10.66 19.12
C SER A 173 -8.44 11.40 18.47
N SER A 174 -7.19 11.20 18.90
CA SER A 174 -6.05 11.88 18.26
C SER A 174 -5.86 11.41 16.82
N LEU A 175 -5.52 12.39 15.97
CA LEU A 175 -5.16 12.19 14.57
C LEU A 175 -3.65 12.30 14.49
N ASN A 176 -2.95 11.17 14.53
CA ASN A 176 -1.49 11.10 14.63
C ASN A 176 -0.97 9.88 13.87
N HIS A 177 -0.13 10.12 12.87
CA HIS A 177 0.46 9.06 12.05
C HIS A 177 1.50 8.21 12.79
N GLY A 178 2.00 8.63 13.96
CA GLY A 178 2.98 7.88 14.75
C GLY A 178 2.40 7.05 15.91
N SER A 179 1.09 7.03 16.12
CA SER A 179 0.49 6.31 17.27
C SER A 179 -0.66 5.40 16.92
N MET A 180 -1.03 5.33 15.65
CA MET A 180 -2.19 4.57 15.20
C MET A 180 -1.99 3.05 15.32
N PHE A 181 -0.77 2.52 15.24
CA PHE A 181 -0.51 1.10 15.52
C PHE A 181 -0.41 0.78 17.00
N TYR A 182 -0.03 1.73 17.86
CA TYR A 182 -0.23 1.58 19.30
C TYR A 182 -1.72 1.32 19.58
N LYS A 183 -2.60 2.14 19.02
CA LYS A 183 -4.06 1.96 19.12
C LYS A 183 -4.52 0.64 18.52
N ALA A 184 -4.01 0.26 17.34
CA ALA A 184 -4.37 -1.01 16.71
C ALA A 184 -4.02 -2.23 17.57
N VAL A 185 -2.90 -2.21 18.30
CA VAL A 185 -2.54 -3.26 19.26
C VAL A 185 -3.48 -3.22 20.48
N GLN A 186 -3.71 -2.04 21.06
CA GLN A 186 -4.59 -1.88 22.24
C GLN A 186 -6.03 -2.32 21.96
N ASP A 187 -6.52 -2.05 20.75
CA ASP A 187 -7.85 -2.43 20.28
C ASP A 187 -7.95 -3.90 19.84
N GLY A 188 -6.82 -4.65 19.86
CA GLY A 188 -6.77 -6.04 19.45
C GLY A 188 -6.98 -6.27 17.94
N LEU A 189 -6.76 -5.24 17.12
CA LEU A 189 -6.88 -5.35 15.65
C LEU A 189 -5.73 -6.15 15.05
N ILE A 190 -4.52 -6.06 15.63
CA ILE A 190 -3.33 -6.78 15.18
C ILE A 190 -2.71 -7.60 16.32
N ASP A 191 -2.12 -8.75 16.02
CA ASP A 191 -1.40 -9.61 16.99
C ASP A 191 0.09 -9.29 16.91
N PRO A 192 0.70 -8.67 17.94
CA PRO A 192 2.12 -8.32 17.91
C PRO A 192 3.05 -9.51 17.65
N ARG A 193 2.69 -10.71 18.14
CA ARG A 193 3.52 -11.92 18.01
C ARG A 193 3.53 -12.50 16.58
N HIS A 194 2.60 -12.05 15.74
CA HIS A 194 2.50 -12.44 14.34
C HIS A 194 2.59 -11.23 13.41
N SER A 195 3.12 -10.12 13.94
CA SER A 195 3.37 -8.89 13.21
C SER A 195 4.86 -8.61 13.16
N VAL A 196 5.30 -7.97 12.08
CA VAL A 196 6.70 -7.67 11.83
C VAL A 196 6.87 -6.29 11.22
N GLN A 197 7.84 -5.55 11.75
CA GLN A 197 8.27 -4.24 11.26
C GLN A 197 9.63 -4.36 10.59
N ILE A 198 9.80 -3.74 9.43
CA ILE A 198 10.94 -3.94 8.53
C ILE A 198 11.50 -2.57 8.15
N GLY A 199 12.80 -2.35 8.38
CA GLY A 199 13.47 -1.08 8.04
C GLY A 199 13.49 -0.05 9.16
N ILE A 200 12.99 -0.40 10.36
CA ILE A 200 12.97 0.47 11.54
C ILE A 200 14.36 1.05 11.79
N ARG A 201 14.42 2.35 12.09
CA ARG A 201 15.66 3.06 12.42
C ARG A 201 15.40 4.30 13.27
N THR A 202 14.32 4.24 14.04
CA THR A 202 13.95 5.19 15.09
C THR A 202 13.65 4.43 16.39
N TRP A 203 13.65 5.14 17.51
CA TRP A 203 13.58 4.53 18.84
C TRP A 203 12.19 4.63 19.45
N ASN A 204 11.71 3.53 20.02
CA ASN A 204 10.57 3.48 20.93
C ASN A 204 11.01 2.72 22.19
N ASP A 205 10.63 3.22 23.37
CA ASP A 205 10.96 2.56 24.63
C ASP A 205 10.20 1.22 24.80
N ASP A 206 9.08 1.06 24.10
CA ASP A 206 8.31 -0.18 24.02
C ASP A 206 7.80 -0.41 22.59
N PHE A 207 8.37 -1.41 21.90
CA PHE A 207 7.94 -1.85 20.57
C PHE A 207 6.70 -2.78 20.59
N MET A 208 5.95 -2.80 21.71
CA MET A 208 4.67 -3.48 21.86
C MET A 208 4.73 -5.02 21.65
N GLY A 209 5.93 -5.60 21.72
CA GLY A 209 6.17 -7.02 21.44
C GLY A 209 6.09 -7.40 19.95
N ILE A 210 6.06 -6.42 19.04
CA ILE A 210 6.13 -6.65 17.59
C ILE A 210 7.56 -7.07 17.22
N HIS A 211 7.70 -8.00 16.26
CA HIS A 211 9.02 -8.36 15.74
C HIS A 211 9.61 -7.21 14.93
N VAL A 212 10.88 -6.86 15.18
CA VAL A 212 11.56 -5.75 14.48
C VAL A 212 12.77 -6.28 13.71
N LEU A 213 12.75 -6.11 12.40
CA LEU A 213 13.85 -6.30 11.47
C LEU A 213 14.36 -4.91 11.06
N ASP A 214 15.16 -4.29 11.92
CA ASP A 214 15.66 -2.93 11.73
C ASP A 214 16.48 -2.80 10.42
N ALA A 215 16.68 -1.57 9.93
CA ALA A 215 17.40 -1.34 8.67
C ALA A 215 18.81 -1.94 8.67
N THR A 216 19.50 -1.92 9.82
CA THR A 216 20.84 -2.50 9.97
C THR A 216 20.79 -4.03 9.84
N TRP A 217 19.78 -4.68 10.40
CA TRP A 217 19.54 -6.11 10.27
C TRP A 217 19.28 -6.47 8.80
N VAL A 218 18.40 -5.73 8.12
CA VAL A 218 18.12 -5.94 6.68
C VAL A 218 19.41 -5.82 5.86
N HIS A 219 20.23 -4.80 6.11
CA HIS A 219 21.49 -4.60 5.42
C HIS A 219 22.51 -5.73 5.64
N ARG A 220 22.53 -6.32 6.84
CA ARG A 220 23.48 -7.38 7.21
C ARG A 220 23.07 -8.75 6.69
N HIS A 221 21.77 -9.05 6.68
CA HIS A 221 21.28 -10.40 6.41
C HIS A 221 20.72 -10.56 4.98
N GLY A 222 20.35 -9.46 4.32
CA GLY A 222 19.85 -9.46 2.95
C GLY A 222 18.39 -9.89 2.82
N SER A 223 17.85 -9.74 1.60
CA SER A 223 16.42 -9.89 1.31
C SER A 223 15.88 -11.30 1.60
N ASP A 224 16.63 -12.36 1.28
CA ASP A 224 16.17 -13.75 1.47
C ASP A 224 15.95 -14.08 2.96
N ALA A 225 16.80 -13.56 3.84
CA ALA A 225 16.65 -13.73 5.28
C ALA A 225 15.43 -12.97 5.82
N VAL A 226 15.16 -11.76 5.29
CA VAL A 226 13.94 -11.02 5.63
C VAL A 226 12.70 -11.81 5.22
N ILE A 227 12.67 -12.33 3.98
CA ILE A 227 11.54 -13.11 3.48
C ILE A 227 11.24 -14.30 4.40
N ALA A 228 12.26 -15.10 4.70
CA ALA A 228 12.12 -16.28 5.55
C ALA A 228 11.61 -15.93 6.96
N GLU A 229 12.08 -14.81 7.53
CA GLU A 229 11.68 -14.40 8.88
C GLU A 229 10.25 -13.85 8.90
N VAL A 230 9.84 -13.08 7.88
CA VAL A 230 8.45 -12.62 7.72
C VAL A 230 7.50 -13.79 7.56
N GLU A 231 7.82 -14.78 6.70
CA GLU A 231 7.01 -15.98 6.53
C GLU A 231 6.90 -16.77 7.84
N ARG A 232 7.99 -16.90 8.59
CA ARG A 232 8.01 -17.58 9.90
C ARG A 232 7.13 -16.87 10.93
N ILE A 233 7.15 -15.54 10.96
CA ILE A 233 6.40 -14.73 11.94
C ILE A 233 4.92 -14.70 11.60
N VAL A 234 4.56 -14.44 10.34
CA VAL A 234 3.17 -14.28 9.91
C VAL A 234 2.46 -15.63 9.81
N GLY A 235 3.14 -16.65 9.29
CA GLY A 235 2.56 -17.96 8.99
C GLY A 235 1.37 -17.86 8.02
N ASP A 236 0.34 -18.65 8.26
CA ASP A 236 -0.86 -18.71 7.41
C ASP A 236 -1.95 -17.67 7.77
N ARG A 237 -1.64 -16.73 8.66
CA ARG A 237 -2.64 -15.75 9.13
C ARG A 237 -3.06 -14.77 8.04
N PRO A 238 -4.30 -14.25 8.10
CA PRO A 238 -4.69 -13.07 7.34
C PRO A 238 -3.74 -11.91 7.64
N ALA A 239 -2.97 -11.48 6.64
CA ALA A 239 -1.96 -10.45 6.78
C ALA A 239 -2.38 -9.16 6.07
N TYR A 240 -2.33 -8.05 6.80
CA TYR A 240 -2.40 -6.71 6.22
C TYR A 240 -0.97 -6.22 5.97
N PHE A 241 -0.73 -5.71 4.77
CA PHE A 241 0.57 -5.19 4.36
C PHE A 241 0.52 -3.66 4.29
N THR A 242 1.38 -2.97 5.02
CA THR A 242 1.56 -1.53 4.91
C THR A 242 3.00 -1.22 4.51
N PHE A 243 3.15 -0.29 3.57
CA PHE A 243 4.45 0.24 3.16
C PHE A 243 4.48 1.75 3.27
N ASP A 244 5.13 2.25 4.32
CA ASP A 244 5.58 3.62 4.38
C ASP A 244 6.76 3.80 3.43
N ILE A 245 6.64 4.76 2.50
CA ILE A 245 7.71 4.99 1.53
C ILE A 245 9.01 5.46 2.21
N ASP A 246 8.93 6.02 3.41
CA ASP A 246 10.10 6.41 4.21
C ASP A 246 10.87 5.22 4.80
N CYS A 247 10.38 3.99 4.65
CA CYS A 247 11.19 2.78 4.83
C CYS A 247 12.46 2.83 3.96
N LEU A 248 12.34 3.40 2.76
CA LEU A 248 13.46 3.62 1.86
C LEU A 248 14.34 4.77 2.33
N ASP A 249 15.63 4.68 2.04
CA ASP A 249 16.55 5.79 2.32
C ASP A 249 16.12 7.06 1.57
N PRO A 250 16.33 8.28 2.12
CA PRO A 250 16.02 9.53 1.43
C PRO A 250 16.70 9.70 0.06
N ALA A 251 17.77 8.95 -0.23
CA ALA A 251 18.35 8.86 -1.58
C ALA A 251 17.40 8.27 -2.63
N TYR A 252 16.44 7.43 -2.20
CA TYR A 252 15.46 6.75 -3.06
C TYR A 252 14.02 7.24 -2.85
N ALA A 253 13.70 7.73 -1.65
CA ALA A 253 12.40 8.30 -1.31
C ALA A 253 12.54 9.70 -0.68
N PRO A 254 13.07 10.70 -1.40
CA PRO A 254 13.17 12.06 -0.87
C PRO A 254 11.80 12.72 -0.61
N GLY A 255 10.77 12.27 -1.34
CA GLY A 255 9.41 12.78 -1.28
C GLY A 255 8.59 12.14 -0.17
N THR A 256 8.97 12.35 1.09
CA THR A 256 8.24 11.89 2.27
C THR A 256 8.25 12.92 3.41
N GLY A 257 7.30 12.80 4.34
CA GLY A 257 7.10 13.72 5.45
C GLY A 257 8.22 13.68 6.51
N THR A 258 8.76 12.50 6.79
CA THR A 258 9.64 12.20 7.93
C THR A 258 10.92 11.44 7.51
N PRO A 259 11.74 11.97 6.59
CA PRO A 259 12.87 11.21 6.06
C PRO A 259 13.92 10.88 7.14
N VAL A 260 14.30 9.59 7.23
CA VAL A 260 15.36 9.10 8.13
C VAL A 260 16.47 8.41 7.33
N CYS A 261 17.71 8.88 7.46
CA CYS A 261 18.88 8.31 6.78
C CYS A 261 19.21 6.87 7.21
N GLY A 262 19.89 6.12 6.34
CA GLY A 262 20.30 4.74 6.59
C GLY A 262 19.19 3.73 6.30
N GLY A 263 18.32 4.05 5.34
CA GLY A 263 17.17 3.24 4.97
C GLY A 263 17.45 2.18 3.92
N LEU A 264 16.39 1.45 3.53
CA LEU A 264 16.49 0.45 2.49
C LEU A 264 16.71 1.08 1.12
N THR A 265 17.40 0.34 0.24
CA THR A 265 17.38 0.63 -1.20
C THR A 265 16.07 0.15 -1.82
N THR A 266 15.65 0.75 -2.92
CA THR A 266 14.51 0.22 -3.71
C THR A 266 14.75 -1.22 -4.15
N ALA A 267 15.99 -1.58 -4.48
CA ALA A 267 16.34 -2.96 -4.84
C ALA A 267 16.06 -3.96 -3.71
N GLN A 268 16.41 -3.63 -2.47
CA GLN A 268 16.12 -4.49 -1.31
C GLN A 268 14.62 -4.64 -1.08
N ALA A 269 13.88 -3.53 -1.07
CA ALA A 269 12.44 -3.55 -0.84
C ALA A 269 11.70 -4.38 -1.90
N LEU A 270 11.97 -4.14 -3.19
CA LEU A 270 11.33 -4.89 -4.28
C LEU A 270 11.72 -6.38 -4.26
N ALA A 271 12.97 -6.71 -3.94
CA ALA A 271 13.40 -8.10 -3.81
C ALA A 271 12.65 -8.83 -2.68
N ILE A 272 12.48 -8.18 -1.53
CA ILE A 272 11.74 -8.72 -0.39
C ILE A 272 10.26 -8.94 -0.77
N ILE A 273 9.60 -7.91 -1.30
CA ILE A 273 8.18 -7.96 -1.66
C ILE A 273 7.91 -9.10 -2.64
N ARG A 274 8.71 -9.22 -3.71
CA ARG A 274 8.57 -10.29 -4.72
C ARG A 274 8.69 -11.70 -4.13
N GLY A 275 9.31 -11.85 -2.97
CA GLY A 275 9.44 -13.12 -2.25
C GLY A 275 8.17 -13.58 -1.53
N PHE A 276 7.22 -12.68 -1.23
CA PHE A 276 6.04 -12.96 -0.40
C PHE A 276 4.93 -13.79 -1.06
N THR A 277 5.29 -14.74 -1.91
CA THR A 277 4.34 -15.56 -2.68
C THR A 277 3.44 -16.45 -1.80
N ALA A 278 3.92 -16.87 -0.62
CA ALA A 278 3.17 -17.74 0.29
C ALA A 278 2.19 -16.98 1.20
N ILE A 279 2.37 -15.67 1.40
CA ILE A 279 1.64 -14.89 2.41
C ILE A 279 0.18 -14.65 2.00
N ASN A 280 -0.75 -14.85 2.93
CA ASN A 280 -2.18 -14.54 2.75
C ASN A 280 -2.47 -13.04 2.93
N LEU A 281 -2.15 -12.25 1.90
CA LEU A 281 -2.36 -10.80 1.88
C LEU A 281 -3.83 -10.42 1.71
N ILE A 282 -4.51 -9.99 2.78
CA ILE A 282 -5.93 -9.61 2.77
C ILE A 282 -6.20 -8.17 2.35
N GLY A 283 -5.21 -7.29 2.49
CA GLY A 283 -5.29 -5.88 2.13
C GLY A 283 -3.91 -5.27 2.17
N MET A 284 -3.70 -4.23 1.37
CA MET A 284 -2.43 -3.54 1.28
C MET A 284 -2.64 -2.01 1.23
N ASP A 285 -1.67 -1.26 1.74
CA ASP A 285 -1.53 0.15 1.44
C ASP A 285 -0.07 0.56 1.20
N ILE A 286 0.10 1.72 0.58
CA ILE A 286 1.37 2.42 0.38
C ILE A 286 1.16 3.88 0.74
N VAL A 287 1.92 4.39 1.70
CA VAL A 287 1.63 5.66 2.39
C VAL A 287 2.83 6.62 2.34
N GLU A 288 2.61 7.85 2.82
CA GLU A 288 3.61 8.93 3.01
C GLU A 288 4.34 9.44 1.75
N VAL A 289 3.93 9.01 0.55
CA VAL A 289 4.40 9.67 -0.69
C VAL A 289 3.95 11.13 -0.67
N SER A 290 4.91 12.04 -0.64
CA SER A 290 4.72 13.49 -0.57
C SER A 290 5.35 14.18 -1.79
N PRO A 291 4.58 14.34 -2.89
CA PRO A 291 5.07 14.97 -4.13
C PRO A 291 5.76 16.33 -3.98
N PRO A 292 5.38 17.23 -3.05
CA PRO A 292 6.09 18.50 -2.87
C PRO A 292 7.58 18.36 -2.52
N TYR A 293 7.99 17.22 -1.96
CA TYR A 293 9.39 16.91 -1.61
C TYR A 293 10.03 15.90 -2.55
N ASP A 294 9.27 15.38 -3.52
CA ASP A 294 9.80 14.40 -4.46
C ASP A 294 10.71 15.07 -5.50
N HIS A 295 11.74 14.36 -5.92
CA HIS A 295 12.71 14.83 -6.90
C HIS A 295 12.62 13.98 -8.14
N SER A 296 12.21 14.58 -9.26
CA SER A 296 12.02 13.87 -10.52
C SER A 296 11.13 12.62 -10.41
N GLN A 297 10.15 12.67 -9.50
CA GLN A 297 9.15 11.61 -9.25
C GLN A 297 9.73 10.27 -8.76
N ILE A 298 10.97 10.21 -8.28
CA ILE A 298 11.60 8.93 -7.93
C ILE A 298 10.91 8.24 -6.76
N THR A 299 10.32 9.01 -5.84
CA THR A 299 9.57 8.46 -4.69
C THR A 299 8.24 7.89 -5.16
N ALA A 300 7.47 8.65 -5.94
CA ALA A 300 6.23 8.18 -6.54
C ALA A 300 6.44 6.98 -7.47
N LEU A 301 7.56 6.93 -8.21
CA LEU A 301 7.95 5.81 -9.06
C LEU A 301 8.28 4.56 -8.25
N ALA A 302 9.00 4.70 -7.13
CA ALA A 302 9.26 3.59 -6.21
C ALA A 302 7.94 3.02 -5.66
N ALA A 303 7.04 3.87 -5.20
CA ALA A 303 5.70 3.48 -4.73
C ALA A 303 4.87 2.78 -5.84
N ALA A 304 4.93 3.29 -7.08
CA ALA A 304 4.25 2.65 -8.20
C ALA A 304 4.81 1.25 -8.54
N HIS A 305 6.12 1.04 -8.40
CA HIS A 305 6.74 -0.27 -8.55
C HIS A 305 6.34 -1.25 -7.44
N ILE A 306 6.31 -0.78 -6.18
CA ILE A 306 5.84 -1.57 -5.04
C ILE A 306 4.39 -2.02 -5.26
N ALA A 307 3.51 -1.09 -5.63
CA ALA A 307 2.11 -1.39 -5.95
C ALA A 307 1.98 -2.42 -7.09
N CYS A 308 2.80 -2.29 -8.14
CA CYS A 308 2.82 -3.23 -9.25
C CYS A 308 3.25 -4.64 -8.82
N ASP A 309 4.28 -4.76 -7.97
CA ASP A 309 4.73 -6.05 -7.46
C ASP A 309 3.67 -6.71 -6.54
N LEU A 310 2.95 -5.93 -5.73
CA LEU A 310 1.81 -6.40 -4.93
C LEU A 310 0.67 -6.95 -5.81
N ILE A 311 0.34 -6.25 -6.90
CA ILE A 311 -0.65 -6.70 -7.87
C ILE A 311 -0.20 -8.02 -8.53
N CYS A 312 1.09 -8.12 -8.89
CA CYS A 312 1.64 -9.34 -9.50
C CYS A 312 1.62 -10.52 -8.53
N LEU A 313 1.91 -10.30 -7.25
CA LEU A 313 1.78 -11.31 -6.20
C LEU A 313 0.35 -11.84 -6.12
N LEU A 314 -0.64 -10.96 -6.07
CA LEU A 314 -2.04 -11.37 -6.06
C LEU A 314 -2.43 -12.14 -7.33
N ALA A 315 -2.07 -11.63 -8.51
CA ALA A 315 -2.36 -12.31 -9.77
C ALA A 315 -1.72 -13.72 -9.82
N LYS A 316 -0.48 -13.86 -9.33
CA LYS A 316 0.19 -15.16 -9.22
C LYS A 316 -0.53 -16.08 -8.25
N ARG A 317 -0.88 -15.61 -7.05
CA ARG A 317 -1.62 -16.41 -6.07
C ARG A 317 -2.97 -16.87 -6.59
N LYS A 318 -3.68 -16.04 -7.36
CA LYS A 318 -4.92 -16.45 -8.04
C LYS A 318 -4.66 -17.58 -9.02
N ALA A 319 -3.64 -17.45 -9.87
CA ALA A 319 -3.29 -18.47 -10.85
C ALA A 319 -2.89 -19.81 -10.17
N ASP A 320 -2.29 -19.74 -8.98
CA ASP A 320 -1.93 -20.90 -8.17
C ASP A 320 -3.12 -21.46 -7.32
N GLY A 321 -4.30 -20.84 -7.39
CA GLY A 321 -5.51 -21.28 -6.66
C GLY A 321 -5.54 -20.92 -5.17
N LEU A 322 -4.79 -19.88 -4.76
CA LEU A 322 -4.55 -19.47 -3.38
C LEU A 322 -5.28 -18.17 -2.96
N LEU A 323 -6.22 -17.68 -3.78
CA LEU A 323 -7.01 -16.46 -3.51
C LEU A 323 -8.50 -16.73 -3.40
#